data_AF-A0A6P2RT68-F1
#
_entry.id   AF-A0A6P2RT68-F1
#
_cell.length_a   1.000
_cell.length_b   1.000
_cell.length_c   1.000
_cell.angle_alpha   90.00
_cell.angle_beta   90.00
_cell.angle_gamma   90.00
#
_symmetry.space_group_name_H-M   'P 1'
#
loop_
_entity.id
_entity.type
_entity.pdbx_description
1 polymer ?
#
loop_
_entity_poly.entity_id
_entity_poly.type
_entity_poly.pdbx_seq_one_letter_code
_entity_poly.pdbx_strand_id
1 'polypeptide(L)'
;MVDISHETVEQTESRLRRVMTESRLRVYSGTYAFVEFPLDQFPAAVRADALALVRDDNVWSQLVPSDGSQKERFGIFRFHFPAGADNSGFVGWLASHLKNRFGTGLFVTCGQNQADGGIFDYWGVPETLAGEVVEEVKRLVSGT
;
A
#
# COMPACT_ATOMS: atom_id res chain seq x y z
N MET A 1 -0.36 -2.54 19.23
CA MET A 1 0.24 -1.59 20.17
C MET A 1 0.80 -0.46 19.32
N VAL A 2 0.41 0.79 19.58
CA VAL A 2 0.96 1.95 18.87
C VAL A 2 2.28 2.27 19.55
N ASP A 3 3.39 2.23 18.82
CA ASP A 3 4.70 2.56 19.36
C ASP A 3 4.88 4.09 19.33
N ILE A 4 5.36 4.67 20.43
CA ILE A 4 5.68 6.09 20.52
C ILE A 4 7.19 6.16 20.70
N SER A 5 7.91 6.40 19.59
CA SER A 5 9.37 6.50 19.60
C SER A 5 9.83 7.96 19.75
N HIS A 6 10.92 8.15 20.50
CA HIS A 6 11.67 9.40 20.55
C HIS A 6 12.99 9.21 19.79
N GLU A 7 12.92 9.14 18.46
CA GLU A 7 14.06 8.93 17.59
C GLU A 7 14.48 10.22 16.89
N THR A 8 15.78 10.33 16.54
CA THR A 8 16.21 11.32 15.55
C THR A 8 15.76 10.92 14.15
N VAL A 9 15.90 11.83 13.18
CA VAL A 9 15.57 11.56 11.78
C VAL A 9 16.43 10.41 11.23
N GLU A 10 17.72 10.37 11.56
CA GLU A 10 18.67 9.36 11.09
C GLU A 10 18.39 7.99 11.71
N GLN A 11 17.99 7.95 12.99
CA GLN A 11 17.57 6.73 13.68
C GLN A 11 16.30 6.16 13.05
N THR A 12 15.31 7.03 12.81
CA THR A 12 14.06 6.68 12.13
C THR A 12 14.32 6.11 10.74
N GLU A 13 15.15 6.79 9.94
CA GLU A 13 15.50 6.31 8.59
C GLU A 13 16.19 4.94 8.64
N SER A 14 17.17 4.77 9.54
CA SER A 14 17.89 3.49 9.68
C SER A 14 16.96 2.35 10.07
N ARG A 15 16.04 2.58 11.01
CA ARG A 15 15.02 1.59 11.41
C ARG A 15 14.07 1.27 10.27
N LEU A 16 13.52 2.27 9.59
CA LEU A 16 12.55 2.06 8.51
C LEU A 16 13.16 1.38 7.29
N ARG A 17 14.43 1.66 6.97
CA ARG A 17 15.19 0.90 5.97
C ARG A 17 15.30 -0.57 6.35
N ARG A 18 15.63 -0.87 7.61
CA ARG A 18 15.66 -2.25 8.12
C ARG A 18 14.28 -2.92 7.99
N VAL A 19 13.22 -2.25 8.43
CA VAL A 19 11.83 -2.74 8.27
C VAL A 19 11.54 -3.05 6.80
N MET A 20 11.94 -2.18 5.87
CA MET A 20 11.73 -2.40 4.44
C MET A 20 12.43 -3.67 3.94
N THR A 21 13.69 -3.90 4.34
CA THR A 21 14.45 -5.09 3.94
C THR A 21 13.94 -6.39 4.55
N GLU A 22 13.31 -6.32 5.74
CA GLU A 22 12.74 -7.48 6.42
C GLU A 22 11.28 -7.76 5.98
N SER A 23 10.64 -6.81 5.28
CA SER A 23 9.25 -6.92 4.85
C SER A 23 9.09 -7.75 3.58
N ARG A 24 8.02 -8.53 3.51
CA ARG A 24 7.68 -9.31 2.30
C ARG A 24 6.97 -8.41 1.29
N LEU A 25 7.66 -8.07 0.21
CA LEU A 25 7.09 -7.38 -0.95
C LEU A 25 6.35 -8.36 -1.86
N ARG A 26 5.11 -8.01 -2.25
CA ARG A 26 4.39 -8.65 -3.35
C ARG A 26 3.94 -7.60 -4.35
N VAL A 27 4.36 -7.75 -5.61
CA VAL A 27 3.88 -6.90 -6.72
C VAL A 27 2.73 -7.62 -7.41
N TYR A 28 1.67 -6.90 -7.75
CA TYR A 28 0.52 -7.44 -8.46
C TYR A 28 0.64 -7.10 -9.95
N SER A 29 0.40 -8.08 -10.81
CA SER A 29 0.34 -7.88 -12.25
C SER A 29 -0.93 -7.14 -12.66
N GLY A 30 -0.85 -6.38 -13.76
CA GLY A 30 -1.96 -5.60 -14.27
C GLY A 30 -2.21 -4.34 -13.47
N THR A 31 -3.35 -3.69 -13.72
CA THR A 31 -3.76 -2.48 -13.01
C THR A 31 -5.02 -2.69 -12.23
N TYR A 32 -5.22 -1.80 -11.26
CA TYR A 32 -6.34 -1.81 -10.35
C TYR A 32 -7.00 -0.43 -10.36
N ALA A 33 -8.27 -0.40 -10.00
CA ALA A 33 -9.03 0.83 -9.87
C ALA A 33 -9.97 0.73 -8.67
N PHE A 34 -10.33 1.89 -8.12
CA PHE A 34 -11.46 1.98 -7.21
C PHE A 34 -12.76 1.99 -8.01
N VAL A 35 -13.68 1.10 -7.65
CA VAL A 35 -15.05 1.08 -8.16
C VAL A 35 -15.98 1.31 -7.00
N GLU A 36 -16.94 2.20 -7.20
CA GLU A 36 -17.88 2.62 -6.17
C GLU A 36 -19.26 1.99 -6.37
N PHE A 37 -19.95 1.73 -5.27
CA PHE A 37 -21.36 1.34 -5.30
C PHE A 37 -22.11 1.87 -4.07
N PRO A 38 -23.43 2.13 -4.19
CA PRO A 38 -24.26 2.61 -3.07
C PRO A 38 -24.29 1.68 -1.85
N LEU A 39 -24.52 2.25 -0.66
CA LEU A 39 -24.54 1.49 0.60
C LEU A 39 -25.57 0.36 0.63
N ASP A 40 -26.73 0.57 0.02
CA ASP A 40 -27.86 -0.37 0.00
C ASP A 40 -27.66 -1.56 -0.95
N GLN A 41 -26.61 -1.54 -1.78
CA GLN A 41 -26.27 -2.66 -2.67
C GLN A 41 -25.31 -3.67 -2.02
N PHE A 42 -24.87 -3.44 -0.78
CA PHE A 42 -24.09 -4.42 -0.05
C PHE A 42 -24.98 -5.56 0.49
N PRO A 43 -24.57 -6.84 0.35
CA PRO A 43 -23.29 -7.33 -0.18
C PRO A 43 -23.31 -7.65 -1.69
N ALA A 44 -24.45 -7.53 -2.37
CA ALA A 44 -24.63 -8.02 -3.74
C ALA A 44 -23.64 -7.43 -4.77
N ALA A 45 -23.20 -6.20 -4.58
CA ALA A 45 -22.25 -5.53 -5.47
C ALA A 45 -20.75 -5.74 -5.10
N VAL A 46 -20.46 -6.45 -4.01
CA VAL A 46 -19.06 -6.73 -3.60
C VAL A 46 -18.44 -7.72 -4.56
N ARG A 47 -17.26 -7.39 -5.10
CA ARG A 47 -16.48 -8.34 -5.89
C ARG A 47 -15.56 -9.16 -4.99
N ALA A 48 -15.56 -10.47 -5.21
CA ALA A 48 -14.73 -11.41 -4.46
C ALA A 48 -13.22 -11.25 -4.71
N ASP A 49 -12.84 -10.59 -5.81
CA ASP A 49 -11.45 -10.31 -6.18
C ASP A 49 -10.96 -8.93 -5.71
N ALA A 50 -11.76 -8.21 -4.92
CA ALA A 50 -11.35 -6.94 -4.32
C ALA A 50 -10.20 -7.15 -3.32
N LEU A 51 -9.15 -6.34 -3.45
CA LEU A 51 -8.02 -6.31 -2.51
C LEU A 51 -8.34 -5.50 -1.25
N ALA A 52 -9.22 -4.51 -1.37
CA ALA A 52 -9.68 -3.68 -0.27
C ALA A 52 -11.14 -3.28 -0.50
N LEU A 53 -11.89 -3.14 0.58
CA LEU A 53 -13.25 -2.60 0.60
C LEU A 53 -13.32 -1.60 1.76
N VAL A 54 -13.53 -0.34 1.42
CA VAL A 54 -13.68 0.77 2.38
C VAL A 54 -14.98 1.49 2.07
N ARG A 55 -15.54 2.23 3.04
CA ARG A 55 -16.67 3.12 2.77
C ARG A 55 -16.51 4.44 3.47
N ASP A 56 -17.14 5.46 2.90
CA ASP A 56 -17.48 6.68 3.60
C ASP A 56 -18.97 6.62 4.03
N ASP A 57 -19.60 7.78 4.19
CA ASP A 57 -21.00 7.92 4.54
C ASP A 57 -21.96 7.73 3.34
N ASN A 58 -21.44 7.64 2.11
CA ASN A 58 -22.23 7.69 0.88
C ASN A 58 -22.08 6.43 0.01
N VAL A 59 -20.86 5.90 -0.11
CA VAL A 59 -20.52 4.81 -1.02
C VAL A 59 -19.59 3.80 -0.38
N TRP A 60 -19.72 2.56 -0.84
CA TRP A 60 -18.63 1.61 -0.77
C TRP A 60 -17.67 1.88 -1.93
N SER A 61 -16.37 1.80 -1.64
CA SER A 61 -15.29 1.84 -2.62
C SER A 61 -14.46 0.57 -2.49
N GLN A 62 -14.35 -0.18 -3.58
CA GLN A 62 -13.60 -1.42 -3.65
C GLN A 62 -12.42 -1.30 -4.61
N LEU A 63 -11.23 -1.70 -4.16
CA LEU A 63 -10.02 -1.76 -4.98
C LEU A 63 -9.99 -3.10 -5.71
N VAL A 64 -10.24 -3.08 -7.02
CA VAL A 64 -10.42 -4.29 -7.82
C VAL A 64 -9.52 -4.28 -9.06
N PRO A 65 -9.21 -5.44 -9.66
CA PRO A 65 -8.56 -5.51 -10.95
C PRO A 65 -9.34 -4.70 -12.00
N SER A 66 -8.61 -3.85 -12.74
CA SER A 66 -9.15 -3.02 -13.81
C SER A 66 -9.23 -3.80 -15.12
N ASP A 67 -10.29 -3.53 -15.88
CA ASP A 67 -10.46 -3.97 -17.27
C ASP A 67 -10.02 -2.88 -18.28
N GLY A 68 -9.41 -1.80 -17.80
CA GLY A 68 -8.99 -0.66 -18.61
C GLY A 68 -10.06 0.42 -18.81
N SER A 69 -11.31 0.19 -18.39
CA SER A 69 -12.39 1.17 -18.58
C SER A 69 -12.35 2.34 -17.60
N GLN A 70 -11.68 2.18 -16.45
CA GLN A 70 -11.55 3.24 -15.45
C GLN A 70 -10.51 4.26 -15.88
N LYS A 71 -10.81 5.55 -15.64
CA LYS A 71 -9.90 6.66 -15.96
C LYS A 71 -8.65 6.65 -15.09
N GLU A 72 -8.82 6.39 -13.80
CA GLU A 72 -7.73 6.31 -12.84
C GLU A 72 -7.40 4.85 -12.57
N ARG A 73 -6.18 4.47 -12.96
CA ARG A 73 -5.65 3.12 -12.82
C ARG A 73 -4.32 3.16 -12.10
N PHE A 74 -4.09 2.11 -11.31
CA PHE A 74 -2.97 2.04 -10.40
C PHE A 74 -2.20 0.75 -10.57
N GLY A 75 -0.88 0.84 -10.53
CA GLY A 75 -0.04 -0.31 -10.23
C GLY A 75 -0.06 -0.56 -8.73
N ILE A 76 -0.16 -1.83 -8.32
CA ILE A 76 -0.30 -2.23 -6.92
C ILE A 76 0.89 -3.07 -6.48
N PHE A 77 1.42 -2.74 -5.30
CA PHE A 77 2.30 -3.61 -4.54
C PHE A 77 1.85 -3.67 -3.08
N ARG A 78 2.27 -4.70 -2.37
CA ARG A 78 1.93 -4.93 -0.97
C ARG A 78 3.16 -5.21 -0.14
N PHE A 79 3.25 -4.57 1.02
CA PHE A 79 4.17 -4.96 2.08
C PHE A 79 3.44 -5.80 3.12
N HIS A 80 4.02 -6.92 3.51
CA HIS A 80 3.67 -7.61 4.75
C HIS A 80 4.81 -7.44 5.73
N PHE A 81 4.55 -6.81 6.87
CA PHE A 81 5.58 -6.52 7.86
C PHE A 81 5.89 -7.76 8.71
N PRO A 82 7.14 -7.89 9.19
CA PRO A 82 7.48 -8.93 10.15
C PRO A 82 6.67 -8.79 11.44
N ALA A 83 6.37 -9.91 12.10
CA ALA A 83 5.75 -9.89 13.41
C ALA A 83 6.63 -9.12 14.41
N GLY A 84 6.03 -8.16 15.11
CA GLY A 84 6.73 -7.34 16.11
C GLY A 84 7.66 -6.26 15.54
N ALA A 85 7.70 -6.08 14.22
CA ALA A 85 8.42 -4.96 13.62
C ALA A 85 7.80 -3.63 14.02
N ASP A 86 8.61 -2.68 14.47
CA ASP A 86 8.19 -1.30 14.63
C ASP A 86 8.22 -0.60 13.26
N ASN A 87 7.07 -0.59 12.59
CA ASN A 87 6.85 0.09 11.32
C ASN A 87 6.29 1.52 11.49
N SER A 88 6.37 2.09 12.69
CA SER A 88 5.89 3.44 12.97
C SER A 88 6.62 4.46 12.08
N GLY A 89 5.85 5.23 11.31
CA GLY A 89 6.36 6.21 10.34
C GLY A 89 6.66 5.66 8.95
N PHE A 90 6.55 4.34 8.73
CA PHE A 90 6.90 3.70 7.44
C PHE A 90 6.13 4.28 6.26
N VAL A 91 4.81 4.46 6.41
CA VAL A 91 3.96 4.99 5.34
C VAL A 91 4.40 6.40 4.93
N GLY A 92 4.61 7.28 5.91
CA GLY A 92 5.06 8.65 5.66
C GLY A 92 6.43 8.69 5.00
N TRP A 93 7.39 7.93 5.52
CA TRP A 93 8.76 7.86 5.00
C TRP A 93 8.80 7.39 3.54
N LEU A 94 8.17 6.26 3.22
CA LEU A 94 8.18 5.74 1.85
C LEU A 94 7.40 6.67 0.90
N ALA A 95 6.29 7.24 1.35
CA ALA A 95 5.54 8.20 0.54
C ALA A 95 6.34 9.47 0.23
N SER A 96 7.05 10.03 1.22
CA SER A 96 7.95 11.18 1.01
C SER A 96 9.08 10.83 0.05
N HIS A 97 9.69 9.66 0.20
CA HIS A 97 10.74 9.17 -0.70
C HIS A 97 10.26 9.09 -2.16
N LEU A 98 9.11 8.44 -2.39
CA LEU A 98 8.54 8.30 -3.73
C LEU A 98 8.08 9.64 -4.31
N LYS A 99 7.52 10.54 -3.49
CA LYS A 99 7.15 11.90 -3.91
C LYS A 99 8.36 12.70 -4.36
N ASN A 100 9.45 12.66 -3.58
CA ASN A 100 10.67 13.40 -3.90
C ASN A 100 11.36 12.86 -5.16
N ARG A 101 11.32 11.54 -5.37
CA ARG A 101 11.98 10.90 -6.52
C ARG A 101 11.18 10.99 -7.82
N PHE A 102 9.87 10.76 -7.77
CA PHE A 102 9.02 10.62 -8.95
C PHE A 102 7.96 11.72 -9.10
N GLY A 103 7.83 12.61 -8.11
CA GLY A 103 6.76 13.61 -8.10
C GLY A 103 5.36 13.03 -7.89
N THR A 104 5.24 11.73 -7.61
CA THR A 104 3.96 11.01 -7.62
C THR A 104 3.15 11.15 -6.34
N GLY A 105 1.84 11.08 -6.47
CA GLY A 105 0.94 10.74 -5.37
C GLY A 105 0.80 9.22 -5.23
N LEU A 106 0.21 8.78 -4.12
CA LEU A 106 -0.12 7.38 -3.86
C LEU A 106 -1.29 7.28 -2.89
N PHE A 107 -1.88 6.09 -2.81
CA PHE A 107 -2.75 5.71 -1.70
C PHE A 107 -2.19 4.49 -0.98
N VAL A 108 -2.60 4.32 0.28
CA VAL A 108 -2.32 3.13 1.08
C VAL A 108 -3.62 2.60 1.68
N THR A 109 -3.84 1.30 1.59
CA THR A 109 -4.90 0.61 2.33
C THR A 109 -4.29 -0.45 3.25
N CYS A 110 -4.49 -0.28 4.55
CA CYS A 110 -3.95 -1.15 5.57
C CYS A 110 -4.92 -2.30 5.87
N GLY A 111 -4.38 -3.48 6.15
CA GLY A 111 -5.12 -4.64 6.62
C GLY A 111 -4.36 -5.38 7.72
N GLN A 112 -5.04 -6.34 8.34
CA GLN A 112 -4.52 -7.15 9.43
C GLN A 112 -4.73 -8.63 9.11
N ASN A 113 -3.65 -9.41 9.14
CA ASN A 113 -3.67 -10.86 9.13
C ASN A 113 -2.87 -11.40 10.31
N GLN A 114 -3.55 -11.64 11.44
CA GLN A 114 -2.91 -12.12 12.67
C GLN A 114 -2.21 -13.46 12.49
N ALA A 115 -2.68 -14.31 11.59
CA ALA A 115 -2.08 -15.62 11.32
C ALA A 115 -0.76 -15.54 10.53
N ASP A 116 -0.45 -14.40 9.91
CA ASP A 116 0.73 -14.22 9.04
C ASP A 116 1.66 -13.08 9.50
N GLY A 117 1.56 -12.69 10.78
CA GLY A 117 2.47 -11.71 11.40
C GLY A 117 1.88 -10.33 11.63
N GLY A 118 0.64 -10.09 11.21
CA GLY A 118 -0.12 -8.89 11.55
C GLY A 118 -0.36 -7.97 10.35
N ILE A 119 0.24 -6.78 10.37
CA ILE A 119 -0.12 -5.69 9.46
C ILE A 119 0.41 -5.95 8.05
N PHE A 120 -0.41 -5.66 7.05
CA PHE A 120 0.02 -5.53 5.67
C PHE A 120 -0.60 -4.28 5.04
N ASP A 121 0.11 -3.69 4.09
CA ASP A 121 -0.32 -2.49 3.40
C ASP A 121 -0.31 -2.73 1.90
N TYR A 122 -1.45 -2.47 1.24
CA TYR A 122 -1.48 -2.29 -0.20
C TYR A 122 -1.18 -0.85 -0.56
N TRP A 123 -0.31 -0.67 -1.54
CA TRP A 123 0.15 0.61 -2.05
C TRP A 123 -0.25 0.73 -3.50
N GLY A 124 -0.88 1.85 -3.86
CA GLY A 124 -1.23 2.15 -5.23
C GLY A 124 -0.56 3.42 -5.73
N VAL A 125 0.04 3.32 -6.91
CA VAL A 125 0.66 4.44 -7.64
C VAL A 125 0.08 4.53 -9.06
N PRO A 126 0.03 5.72 -9.68
CA PRO A 126 -0.49 5.86 -11.05
C PRO A 126 0.16 4.86 -12.01
N GLU A 127 -0.66 4.25 -12.88
CA GLU A 127 -0.23 3.24 -13.86
C GLU A 127 1.01 3.69 -14.66
N THR A 128 1.08 4.97 -15.03
CA THR A 128 2.18 5.54 -15.84
C THR A 128 3.53 5.48 -15.15
N LEU A 129 3.58 5.47 -13.81
CA LEU A 129 4.82 5.42 -13.02
C LEU A 129 5.02 4.08 -12.32
N ALA A 130 4.07 3.14 -12.45
CA ALA A 130 4.06 1.89 -11.71
C ALA A 130 5.36 1.08 -11.90
N GLY A 131 5.86 0.98 -13.13
CA GLY A 131 7.10 0.27 -13.41
C GLY A 131 8.31 0.87 -12.68
N GLU A 132 8.52 2.17 -12.81
CA GLU A 132 9.65 2.88 -12.20
C GLU A 132 9.59 2.84 -10.66
N VAL A 133 8.40 3.03 -10.09
CA VAL A 133 8.20 2.93 -8.64
C VAL A 133 8.44 1.50 -8.14
N VAL A 134 7.96 0.48 -8.85
CA VAL A 134 8.17 -0.91 -8.43
C VAL A 134 9.65 -1.27 -8.44
N GLU A 135 10.41 -0.84 -9.44
CA GLU A 135 11.86 -1.08 -9.47
C GLU A 135 12.59 -0.33 -8.34
N GLU A 136 12.16 0.89 -8.01
CA GLU A 136 12.66 1.60 -6.82
C GLU A 136 12.40 0.85 -5.53
N VAL A 137 11.16 0.40 -5.35
CA VAL A 137 10.72 -0.33 -4.16
C VAL A 137 11.49 -1.64 -4.02
N LYS A 138 11.70 -2.37 -5.12
CA LYS A 138 12.54 -3.59 -5.13
C LYS A 138 13.97 -3.28 -4.71
N ARG A 139 14.57 -2.20 -5.20
CA ARG A 139 15.93 -1.81 -4.83
C ARG A 139 16.05 -1.47 -3.34
N LEU A 140 15.08 -0.74 -2.80
CA LEU A 140 15.04 -0.44 -1.37
C LEU A 140 14.86 -1.71 -0.51
N VAL A 141 14.03 -2.66 -0.96
CA VAL A 141 13.87 -3.97 -0.30
C VAL A 141 15.14 -4.81 -0.37
N SER A 142 15.92 -4.73 -1.44
CA SER A 142 17.23 -5.41 -1.52
C SER A 142 18.33 -4.72 -0.70
N GLY A 143 18.03 -3.60 -0.03
CA GLY A 143 18.98 -2.83 0.77
C GLY A 143 20.05 -2.13 -0.08
N THR A 144 19.75 -1.81 -1.34
CA THR A 144 20.71 -1.27 -2.33
C THR A 144 20.40 0.17 -2.73
#